data_AF-A0A528HY83-F1
#
_entry.id   AF-A0A528HY83-F1
#
_cell.length_a   1.000
_cell.length_b   1.000
_cell.length_c   1.000
_cell.angle_alpha   90.00
_cell.angle_beta   90.00
_cell.angle_gamma   90.00
#
_symmetry.space_group_name_H-M   'P 1'
#
loop_
_entity.id
_entity.type
_entity.pdbx_description
1 polymer ?
#
loop_
_entity_poly.entity_id
_entity_poly.type
_entity_poly.pdbx_seq_one_letter_code
_entity_poly.pdbx_strand_id
1 'polypeptide(L)'
;IVYHFMFGPGADYRCEGCSFLADHIDGANQHLKHHDVSLVVISRAPLAEVLPYKQRMGWKFDWVSSYASDFNFDMQVSFTDKQIASGDTTYNFEQRALKSKDLPGISVFYRDENGDIFLTFMSRSRGGDPLIGAYHYLDLTPKGRNETGPHHSLMDWVRLHDEYADRPEMPDACCH
;
A
#
# COMPACT_ATOMS: atom_id res chain seq x y z
N ILE A 1 12.46 5.67 4.33
CA ILE A 1 11.55 4.86 3.50
C ILE A 1 10.15 5.45 3.59
N VAL A 2 9.50 5.67 2.46
CA VAL A 2 8.14 6.19 2.36
C VAL A 2 7.30 5.15 1.62
N TYR A 3 6.28 4.61 2.30
CA TYR A 3 5.27 3.78 1.66
C TYR A 3 4.05 4.61 1.28
N HIS A 4 3.71 4.64 0.00
CA HIS A 4 2.56 5.35 -0.54
C HIS A 4 1.34 4.47 -0.45
N PHE A 5 0.45 4.79 0.49
CA PHE A 5 -0.80 4.09 0.71
C PHE A 5 -1.92 4.78 -0.09
N MET A 6 -2.68 4.01 -0.87
CA MET A 6 -3.83 4.51 -1.63
C MET A 6 -4.95 4.96 -0.70
N PHE A 7 -4.97 6.25 -0.41
CA PHE A 7 -6.05 6.90 0.32
C PHE A 7 -6.14 8.35 -0.16
N GLY A 8 -7.11 8.60 -1.03
CA GLY A 8 -7.41 9.93 -1.58
C GLY A 8 -8.37 10.72 -0.68
N PRO A 9 -8.42 12.05 -0.83
CA PRO A 9 -9.34 12.89 -0.04
C PRO A 9 -10.80 12.50 -0.26
N GLY A 10 -11.55 12.33 0.83
CA GLY A 10 -12.96 11.93 0.78
C GLY A 10 -13.20 10.51 0.29
N ALA A 11 -12.17 9.64 0.28
CA ALA A 11 -12.33 8.25 -0.14
C ALA A 11 -13.27 7.49 0.80
N ASP A 12 -14.23 6.80 0.22
CA ASP A 12 -15.19 5.90 0.87
C ASP A 12 -14.67 4.47 0.98
N TYR A 13 -13.74 4.07 0.11
CA TYR A 13 -13.08 2.77 0.14
C TYR A 13 -11.77 2.79 0.93
N ARG A 14 -11.33 1.60 1.38
CA ARG A 14 -10.02 1.37 1.98
C ARG A 14 -9.28 0.34 1.14
N CYS A 15 -8.04 0.65 0.73
CA CYS A 15 -7.24 -0.23 -0.12
C CYS A 15 -6.87 -1.51 0.65
N GLU A 16 -7.47 -2.65 0.29
CA GLU A 16 -7.19 -3.95 0.93
C GLU A 16 -5.71 -4.33 0.79
N GLY A 17 -5.14 -4.26 -0.41
CA GLY A 17 -3.72 -4.58 -0.64
C GLY A 17 -2.76 -3.66 0.13
N CYS A 18 -3.09 -2.38 0.27
CA CYS A 18 -2.28 -1.43 1.02
C CYS A 18 -2.37 -1.67 2.52
N SER A 19 -3.56 -2.04 3.00
CA SER A 19 -3.80 -2.39 4.42
C SER A 19 -3.08 -3.68 4.78
N PHE A 20 -3.14 -4.67 3.88
CA PHE A 20 -2.41 -5.93 4.03
C PHE A 20 -0.90 -5.72 4.08
N LEU A 21 -0.34 -4.82 3.27
CA LEU A 21 1.08 -4.45 3.42
C LEU A 21 1.34 -3.74 4.75
N ALA A 22 0.50 -2.77 5.12
CA ALA A 22 0.64 -1.99 6.34
C ALA A 22 0.66 -2.85 7.61
N ASP A 23 -0.08 -3.96 7.63
CA ASP A 23 -0.06 -4.94 8.73
C ASP A 23 1.32 -5.54 9.02
N HIS A 24 2.23 -5.51 8.05
CA HIS A 24 3.58 -6.07 8.19
C HIS A 24 4.63 -5.02 8.58
N ILE A 25 4.27 -3.73 8.60
CA ILE A 25 5.22 -2.64 8.81
C ILE A 25 5.73 -2.61 10.25
N ASP A 26 4.83 -2.64 11.24
CA ASP A 26 5.19 -2.35 12.63
C ASP A 26 6.21 -3.35 13.20
N GLY A 27 6.08 -4.64 12.82
CA GLY A 27 7.01 -5.69 13.23
C GLY A 27 8.43 -5.51 12.68
N ALA A 28 8.57 -4.96 11.47
CA ALA A 28 9.89 -4.62 10.90
C ALA A 28 10.40 -3.27 11.44
N ASN A 29 9.50 -2.29 11.55
CA ASN A 29 9.83 -0.90 11.92
C ASN A 29 10.48 -0.79 13.30
N GLN A 30 10.13 -1.67 14.25
CA GLN A 30 10.80 -1.73 15.55
C GLN A 30 12.32 -1.93 15.42
N HIS A 31 12.78 -2.71 14.42
CA HIS A 31 14.20 -2.97 14.21
C HIS A 31 14.85 -1.89 13.35
N LEU A 32 14.16 -1.43 12.31
CA LEU A 32 14.68 -0.41 11.38
C LEU A 32 15.11 0.88 12.11
N LYS A 33 14.35 1.29 13.14
CA LYS A 33 14.69 2.45 13.98
C LYS A 33 16.03 2.31 14.72
N HIS A 34 16.52 1.08 14.93
CA HIS A 34 17.82 0.80 15.53
C HIS A 34 18.95 0.63 14.49
N HIS A 35 18.65 0.84 13.21
CA HIS A 35 19.59 0.71 12.10
C HIS A 35 19.62 1.98 11.22
N ASP A 36 19.39 3.15 11.83
CA ASP A 36 19.40 4.46 11.15
C ASP A 36 18.44 4.53 9.94
N VAL A 37 17.30 3.83 10.04
CA VAL A 37 16.26 3.84 9.02
C VAL A 37 14.96 4.35 9.63
N SER A 38 14.45 5.43 9.05
CA SER A 38 13.09 5.90 9.30
C SER A 38 12.12 5.38 8.24
N LEU A 39 10.97 4.87 8.68
CA LEU A 39 9.88 4.42 7.80
C LEU A 39 8.59 5.16 8.16
N VAL A 40 7.96 5.75 7.15
CA VAL A 40 6.65 6.39 7.26
C VAL A 40 5.69 5.89 6.18
N VAL A 41 4.41 5.90 6.49
CA VAL A 41 3.33 5.74 5.51
C VAL A 41 2.83 7.11 5.11
N ILE A 42 2.52 7.32 3.84
CA ILE A 42 1.98 8.57 3.32
C ILE A 42 0.73 8.34 2.49
N SER A 43 -0.21 9.25 2.60
CA SER A 43 -1.42 9.30 1.77
C SER A 43 -1.81 10.72 1.45
N ARG A 44 -2.59 10.87 0.38
CA ARG A 44 -3.08 12.16 -0.09
C ARG A 44 -4.30 12.65 0.71
N ALA A 45 -5.01 11.79 1.43
CA ALA A 45 -6.08 12.21 2.33
C ALA A 45 -5.57 13.09 3.50
N PRO A 46 -6.36 14.07 3.97
CA PRO A 46 -6.05 14.84 5.18
C PRO A 46 -5.80 13.96 6.41
N LEU A 47 -4.98 14.44 7.36
CA LEU A 47 -4.70 13.71 8.61
C LEU A 47 -5.98 13.32 9.37
N ALA A 48 -6.98 14.21 9.39
CA ALA A 48 -8.26 13.95 10.04
C ALA A 48 -9.03 12.74 9.46
N GLU A 49 -8.76 12.36 8.21
CA GLU A 49 -9.39 11.21 7.56
C GLU A 49 -8.59 9.92 7.76
N VAL A 50 -7.25 9.99 7.75
CA VAL A 50 -6.39 8.79 7.86
C VAL A 50 -6.21 8.32 9.31
N LEU A 51 -6.18 9.24 10.29
CA LEU A 51 -5.91 8.89 11.69
C LEU A 51 -6.98 7.98 12.32
N PRO A 52 -8.30 8.20 12.10
CA PRO A 52 -9.32 7.26 12.59
C PRO A 52 -9.15 5.86 12.00
N TYR A 53 -8.74 5.76 10.73
CA TYR A 53 -8.50 4.47 10.09
C TYR A 53 -7.25 3.79 10.66
N LYS A 54 -6.15 4.53 10.83
CA LYS A 54 -4.95 4.05 11.53
C LYS A 54 -5.29 3.50 12.92
N GLN A 55 -6.12 4.22 13.67
CA GLN A 55 -6.56 3.81 15.00
C GLN A 55 -7.39 2.53 14.96
N ARG A 56 -8.36 2.43 14.03
CA ARG A 56 -9.16 1.21 13.83
C ARG A 56 -8.27 -0.02 13.59
N MET A 57 -7.28 0.13 12.71
CA MET A 57 -6.36 -0.96 12.34
C MET A 57 -5.25 -1.21 13.38
N GLY A 58 -5.20 -0.44 14.47
CA GLY A 58 -4.20 -0.64 15.54
C GLY A 58 -2.74 -0.37 15.13
N TRP A 59 -2.50 0.26 13.97
CA TRP A 59 -1.17 0.52 13.45
C TRP A 59 -0.42 1.60 14.26
N LYS A 60 0.89 1.42 14.41
CA LYS A 60 1.76 2.27 15.24
C LYS A 60 2.70 3.14 14.43
N PHE A 61 3.08 2.73 13.22
CA PHE A 61 3.95 3.49 12.30
C PHE A 61 3.48 4.94 12.10
N ASP A 62 4.41 5.84 11.82
CA ASP A 62 4.06 7.22 11.53
C ASP A 62 3.34 7.32 10.18
N TRP A 63 2.16 7.95 10.17
CA TRP A 63 1.38 8.20 8.96
C TRP A 63 1.30 9.70 8.73
N VAL A 64 1.88 10.15 7.63
CA VAL A 64 1.91 11.56 7.21
C VAL A 64 0.96 11.81 6.04
N SER A 65 0.58 13.06 5.82
CA SER A 65 -0.33 13.45 4.74
C SER A 65 0.37 14.33 3.71
N SER A 66 0.12 14.06 2.43
CA SER A 66 0.51 14.91 1.29
C SER A 66 -0.66 15.74 0.74
N TYR A 67 -1.75 15.90 1.48
CA TYR A 67 -3.00 16.51 0.99
C TYR A 67 -2.83 17.86 0.29
N ALA A 68 -1.97 18.71 0.84
CA ALA A 68 -1.72 20.06 0.34
C ALA A 68 -0.36 20.19 -0.37
N SER A 69 0.17 19.10 -0.93
CA SER A 69 1.40 19.10 -1.72
C SER A 69 1.29 18.26 -2.99
N ASP A 70 2.25 18.44 -3.87
CA ASP A 70 2.45 17.69 -5.12
C ASP A 70 3.25 16.39 -4.92
N PHE A 71 3.72 16.11 -3.71
CA PHE A 71 4.67 15.01 -3.43
C PHE A 71 4.28 13.65 -4.03
N ASN A 72 3.01 13.23 -3.91
CA ASN A 72 2.58 11.95 -4.48
C ASN A 72 2.52 11.97 -6.03
N PHE A 73 2.26 13.13 -6.63
CA PHE A 73 2.30 13.30 -8.08
C PHE A 73 3.75 13.23 -8.58
N ASP A 74 4.68 13.90 -7.90
CA ASP A 74 6.12 13.84 -8.21
C ASP A 74 6.67 12.42 -8.11
N MET A 75 6.18 11.62 -7.15
CA MET A 75 6.57 10.22 -6.99
C MET A 75 5.89 9.27 -7.99
N GLN A 76 5.04 9.80 -8.88
CA GLN A 76 4.30 9.06 -9.90
C GLN A 76 3.40 7.95 -9.33
N VAL A 77 2.74 8.26 -8.21
CA VAL A 77 1.76 7.38 -7.55
C VAL A 77 0.38 8.02 -7.42
N SER A 78 0.24 9.30 -7.78
CA SER A 78 -1.04 9.98 -7.91
C SER A 78 -1.17 10.67 -9.27
N PHE A 79 -2.40 10.76 -9.77
CA PHE A 79 -2.69 11.25 -11.11
C PHE A 79 -3.88 12.21 -11.11
N THR A 80 -3.78 13.26 -11.91
CA THR A 80 -4.87 14.21 -12.11
C THR A 80 -5.96 13.62 -12.99
N ASP A 81 -7.18 14.15 -12.90
CA ASP A 81 -8.29 13.78 -13.79
C ASP A 81 -7.93 13.94 -15.27
N LYS A 82 -7.16 14.98 -15.60
CA LYS A 82 -6.68 15.24 -16.96
C LYS A 82 -5.74 14.14 -17.45
N GLN A 83 -4.76 13.74 -16.63
CA GLN A 83 -3.81 12.67 -16.98
C GLN A 83 -4.53 11.34 -17.20
N ILE A 84 -5.48 11.00 -16.32
CA ILE A 84 -6.31 9.80 -16.46
C ILE A 84 -7.11 9.85 -17.76
N ALA A 85 -7.79 10.97 -18.04
CA ALA A 85 -8.61 11.13 -19.23
C ALA A 85 -7.80 11.05 -20.54
N SER A 86 -6.56 11.55 -20.55
CA SER A 86 -5.69 11.50 -21.73
C SER A 86 -4.87 10.21 -21.87
N GLY A 87 -4.85 9.35 -20.84
CA GLY A 87 -3.92 8.21 -20.77
C GLY A 87 -2.45 8.62 -20.61
N ASP A 88 -2.20 9.87 -20.21
CA ASP A 88 -0.86 10.40 -19.93
C ASP A 88 -0.46 10.05 -18.49
N THR A 89 -0.42 8.75 -18.22
CA THR A 89 -0.13 8.19 -16.92
C THR A 89 1.02 7.20 -17.03
N THR A 90 2.16 7.57 -16.42
CA THR A 90 3.31 6.68 -16.24
C THR A 90 3.24 6.06 -14.87
N TYR A 91 3.21 4.74 -14.79
CA TYR A 91 3.24 4.01 -13.54
C TYR A 91 4.05 2.73 -13.70
N ASN A 92 4.96 2.50 -12.75
CA ASN A 92 5.94 1.43 -12.83
C ASN A 92 6.83 1.53 -14.11
N PHE A 93 7.26 2.76 -14.43
CA PHE A 93 8.15 3.09 -15.56
C PHE A 93 7.57 2.80 -16.95
N GLU A 94 6.26 2.54 -17.02
CA GLU A 94 5.55 2.30 -18.27
C GLU A 94 4.35 3.24 -18.38
N GLN A 95 4.10 3.72 -19.60
CA GLN A 95 2.87 4.45 -19.89
C GLN A 95 1.72 3.44 -20.01
N ARG A 96 0.66 3.66 -19.24
CA ARG A 96 -0.49 2.76 -19.21
C ARG A 96 -1.75 3.55 -18.88
N ALA A 97 -2.87 3.21 -19.51
CA ALA A 97 -4.15 3.79 -19.14
C ALA A 97 -4.54 3.33 -17.72
N LEU A 98 -4.63 4.28 -16.79
CA LEU A 98 -5.04 4.03 -15.41
C LEU A 98 -6.48 4.47 -15.19
N LYS A 99 -7.14 3.83 -14.22
CA LYS A 99 -8.49 4.21 -13.76
C LYS A 99 -8.49 4.77 -12.33
N SER A 100 -7.44 4.50 -11.55
CA SER A 100 -7.31 4.99 -10.18
C SER A 100 -6.51 6.29 -10.15
N LYS A 101 -6.91 7.21 -9.27
CA LYS A 101 -6.20 8.47 -9.00
C LYS A 101 -4.99 8.28 -8.09
N ASP A 102 -4.96 7.21 -7.31
CA ASP A 102 -3.86 6.87 -6.42
C ASP A 102 -3.50 5.40 -6.61
N LEU A 103 -2.21 5.10 -6.56
CA LEU A 103 -1.66 3.75 -6.66
C LEU A 103 -0.58 3.55 -5.59
N PRO A 104 -0.29 2.31 -5.17
CA PRO A 104 0.69 2.08 -4.14
C PRO A 104 2.12 2.19 -4.69
N GLY A 105 3.06 2.51 -3.82
CA GLY A 105 4.46 2.57 -4.20
C GLY A 105 5.37 2.72 -3.00
N ILE A 106 6.67 2.61 -3.24
CA ILE A 106 7.73 2.82 -2.27
C ILE A 106 8.70 3.83 -2.86
N SER A 107 9.07 4.82 -2.05
CA SER A 107 10.17 5.73 -2.33
C SER A 107 11.17 5.67 -1.18
N VAL A 108 12.46 5.62 -1.48
CA VAL A 108 13.53 5.69 -0.47
C VAL A 108 14.36 6.91 -0.74
N PHE A 109 14.58 7.66 0.33
CA PHE A 109 15.39 8.87 0.32
C PHE A 109 16.60 8.67 1.22
N TYR A 110 17.71 9.24 0.81
CA TYR A 110 18.92 9.39 1.60
C TYR A 110 19.18 10.88 1.82
N ARG A 111 19.57 11.25 3.04
CA ARG A 111 20.03 12.59 3.36
C ARG A 111 21.51 12.52 3.65
N ASP A 112 22.32 13.31 2.96
CA ASP A 112 23.76 13.36 3.21
C ASP A 112 24.12 14.31 4.37
N GLU A 113 25.42 14.42 4.65
CA GLU A 113 25.97 15.26 5.72
C GLU A 113 25.74 16.76 5.48
N ASN A 114 25.56 17.18 4.22
CA ASN A 114 25.27 18.57 3.85
C ASN A 114 23.77 18.90 3.98
N GLY A 115 22.93 17.88 4.18
CA GLY A 115 21.48 18.01 4.26
C GLY A 115 20.76 17.85 2.92
N ASP A 116 21.49 17.51 1.84
CA ASP A 116 20.91 17.26 0.53
C ASP A 116 20.11 15.95 0.54
N ILE A 117 18.99 15.93 -0.18
CA ILE A 117 18.07 14.79 -0.21
C ILE A 117 18.09 14.14 -1.59
N PHE A 118 18.37 12.84 -1.61
CA PHE A 118 18.47 12.04 -2.83
C PHE A 118 17.36 10.97 -2.84
N LEU A 119 16.66 10.84 -3.97
CA LEU A 119 15.76 9.72 -4.23
C LEU A 119 16.59 8.54 -4.76
N THR A 120 16.84 7.56 -3.90
CA THR A 120 17.79 6.46 -4.17
C THR A 120 17.11 5.19 -4.66
N PHE A 121 15.82 5.02 -4.37
CA PHE A 121 15.04 3.88 -4.82
C PHE A 121 13.57 4.25 -4.98
N MET A 122 12.94 3.65 -5.98
CA MET A 122 11.50 3.75 -6.20
C MET A 122 10.96 2.44 -6.77
N SER A 123 9.88 1.93 -6.21
CA SER A 123 9.16 0.77 -6.74
C SER A 123 7.65 1.01 -6.69
N ARG A 124 6.93 0.39 -7.63
CA ARG A 124 5.48 0.53 -7.79
C ARG A 124 4.90 -0.84 -8.09
N SER A 125 3.57 -0.91 -8.21
CA SER A 125 2.87 -2.16 -8.49
C SER A 125 3.22 -3.20 -7.42
N ARG A 126 3.59 -4.42 -7.82
CA ARG A 126 4.06 -5.49 -6.92
C ARG A 126 5.46 -5.27 -6.33
N GLY A 127 6.07 -4.11 -6.55
CA GLY A 127 7.36 -3.76 -5.94
C GLY A 127 7.33 -3.67 -4.40
N GLY A 128 6.13 -3.67 -3.80
CA GLY A 128 5.94 -3.74 -2.35
C GLY A 128 5.79 -5.17 -1.79
N ASP A 129 5.60 -6.19 -2.63
CA ASP A 129 5.46 -7.58 -2.19
C ASP A 129 6.56 -8.06 -1.23
N PRO A 130 7.85 -7.69 -1.41
CA PRO A 130 8.90 -8.11 -0.47
C PRO A 130 8.68 -7.65 0.97
N LEU A 131 7.90 -6.58 1.19
CA LEU A 131 7.56 -6.07 2.52
C LEU A 131 6.42 -6.85 3.19
N ILE A 132 5.77 -7.77 2.47
CA ILE A 132 4.63 -8.53 2.94
C ILE A 132 5.10 -9.89 3.45
N GLY A 133 5.32 -9.99 4.76
CA GLY A 133 5.74 -11.22 5.43
C GLY A 133 4.83 -12.42 5.12
N ALA A 134 3.51 -12.24 5.10
CA ALA A 134 2.55 -13.30 4.80
C ALA A 134 2.74 -13.93 3.42
N TYR A 135 3.15 -13.18 2.39
CA TYR A 135 3.45 -13.77 1.08
C TYR A 135 4.63 -14.73 1.14
N HIS A 136 5.68 -14.40 1.88
CA HIS A 136 6.82 -15.29 2.05
C HIS A 136 6.42 -16.61 2.71
N TYR A 137 5.50 -16.58 3.68
CA TYR A 137 4.94 -17.82 4.25
C TYR A 137 4.11 -18.61 3.25
N LEU A 138 3.22 -17.95 2.50
CA LEU A 138 2.38 -18.61 1.49
C LEU A 138 3.20 -19.24 0.36
N ASP A 139 4.26 -18.57 -0.08
CA ASP A 139 5.16 -19.03 -1.14
C ASP A 139 5.90 -20.33 -0.75
N LEU A 140 6.03 -20.64 0.54
CA LEU A 140 6.57 -21.91 1.04
C LEU A 140 5.57 -23.08 1.00
N THR A 141 4.27 -22.80 0.85
CA THR A 141 3.22 -23.81 0.90
C THR A 141 2.89 -24.37 -0.50
N PRO A 142 2.35 -25.61 -0.62
CA PRO A 142 2.05 -26.21 -1.92
C PRO A 142 1.05 -25.43 -2.79
N LYS A 143 0.18 -24.61 -2.18
CA LYS A 143 -0.80 -23.77 -2.90
C LYS A 143 -0.23 -22.40 -3.31
N GLY A 144 1.01 -22.09 -2.90
CA GLY A 144 1.57 -20.75 -3.04
C GLY A 144 0.63 -19.69 -2.44
N ARG A 145 0.55 -18.54 -3.11
CA ARG A 145 -0.36 -17.44 -2.73
C ARG A 145 -1.84 -17.71 -2.95
N ASN A 146 -2.19 -18.84 -3.60
CA ASN A 146 -3.57 -19.26 -3.84
C ASN A 146 -4.45 -18.18 -4.51
N GLU A 147 -3.87 -17.37 -5.41
CA GLU A 147 -4.51 -16.32 -6.21
C GLU A 147 -5.23 -16.94 -7.43
N THR A 148 -6.19 -17.82 -7.18
CA THR A 148 -6.91 -18.59 -8.21
C THR A 148 -8.27 -18.02 -8.58
N GLY A 149 -8.64 -16.87 -8.01
CA GLY A 149 -9.89 -16.19 -8.29
C GLY A 149 -9.86 -15.44 -9.63
N PRO A 150 -10.96 -14.73 -9.96
CA PRO A 150 -11.13 -14.08 -11.27
C PRO A 150 -10.10 -12.99 -11.55
N HIS A 151 -9.48 -12.39 -10.52
CA HIS A 151 -8.47 -11.36 -10.70
C HIS A 151 -7.04 -11.91 -10.77
N HIS A 152 -6.85 -13.19 -10.44
CA HIS A 152 -5.54 -13.83 -10.31
C HIS A 152 -4.56 -12.98 -9.50
N SER A 153 -5.05 -12.42 -8.38
CA SER A 153 -4.28 -11.50 -7.55
C SER A 153 -4.77 -11.51 -6.10
N LEU A 154 -4.07 -10.76 -5.24
CA LEU A 154 -4.42 -10.56 -3.84
C LEU A 154 -5.88 -10.17 -3.59
N MET A 155 -6.51 -9.47 -4.55
CA MET A 155 -7.91 -9.03 -4.45
C MET A 155 -8.89 -10.21 -4.31
N ASP A 156 -8.48 -11.41 -4.72
CA ASP A 156 -9.34 -12.59 -4.67
C ASP A 156 -9.59 -13.11 -3.24
N TRP A 157 -8.71 -12.79 -2.29
CA TRP A 157 -8.75 -13.41 -0.95
C TRP A 157 -8.42 -12.47 0.21
N VAL A 158 -7.62 -11.42 -0.01
CA VAL A 158 -7.24 -10.48 1.05
C VAL A 158 -8.44 -9.68 1.51
N ARG A 159 -8.59 -9.49 2.81
CA ARG A 159 -9.57 -8.58 3.42
C ARG A 159 -8.84 -7.68 4.41
N LEU A 160 -9.55 -6.68 4.92
CA LEU A 160 -9.08 -5.98 6.12
C LEU A 160 -8.99 -6.98 7.27
N HIS A 161 -7.96 -6.85 8.11
CA HIS A 161 -7.66 -7.86 9.13
C HIS A 161 -8.77 -8.05 10.18
N ASP A 162 -9.71 -7.13 10.28
CA ASP A 162 -10.85 -7.11 11.19
C ASP A 162 -12.16 -7.51 10.50
N GLU A 163 -12.13 -7.84 9.19
CA GLU A 163 -13.30 -8.18 8.37
C GLU A 163 -13.27 -9.63 7.86
N TYR A 164 -12.34 -10.47 8.33
CA TYR A 164 -12.27 -11.88 7.91
C TYR A 164 -13.42 -12.75 8.43
N ALA A 165 -14.03 -12.39 9.56
CA ALA A 165 -15.09 -13.17 10.20
C ALA A 165 -16.48 -12.98 9.59
N ASP A 166 -16.69 -11.93 8.77
CA ASP A 166 -18.00 -11.54 8.24
C ASP A 166 -18.43 -12.30 6.99
N ARG A 167 -17.97 -13.55 6.85
CA ARG A 167 -18.59 -14.47 5.88
C ARG A 167 -19.76 -15.17 6.59
N PRO A 168 -21.00 -15.11 6.07
CA PRO A 168 -21.94 -16.17 6.40
C PRO A 168 -21.26 -17.48 6.02
N GLU A 169 -21.24 -18.43 6.95
CA GLU A 169 -20.86 -19.82 6.67
C GLU A 169 -21.46 -20.19 5.32
N MET A 170 -20.63 -20.61 4.36
CA MET A 170 -21.20 -21.33 3.22
C MET A 170 -21.91 -22.53 3.86
N PRO A 171 -23.23 -22.70 3.66
CA PRO A 171 -23.93 -23.81 4.28
C PRO A 171 -23.18 -25.07 3.91
N ASP A 172 -22.88 -25.87 4.94
CA ASP A 172 -22.26 -27.19 4.81
C ASP A 172 -22.73 -27.84 3.52
N ALA A 173 -21.81 -27.94 2.55
CA ALA A 173 -22.02 -28.86 1.45
C ALA A 173 -21.85 -30.25 2.06
N CYS A 174 -22.94 -30.75 2.65
CA CYS A 174 -23.17 -32.15 2.88
C CYS A 174 -22.81 -32.92 1.61
N CYS A 175 -21.65 -33.57 1.61
CA CYS A 175 -21.35 -34.79 0.89
C CYS A 175 -20.10 -35.40 1.51
N HIS A 176 -20.25 -36.65 1.94
CA HIS A 176 -19.29 -37.55 2.58
C HIS A 176 -17.95 -37.68 1.86
#